data_AF-A0A3N5CAH7-F1
#
_entry.id   AF-A0A3N5CAH7-F1
#
_cell.length_a   1.000
_cell.length_b   1.000
_cell.length_c   1.000
_cell.angle_alpha   90.00
_cell.angle_beta   90.00
_cell.angle_gamma   90.00
#
_symmetry.space_group_name_H-M   'P 1'
#
loop_
_entity.id
_entity.type
_entity.pdbx_description
1 polymer ?
#
loop_
_entity_poly.entity_id
_entity_poly.type
_entity_poly.pdbx_seq_one_letter_code
_entity_poly.pdbx_strand_id
1 'polypeptide(L)'
;MELIQRHTKMLCYELLSKLDETKKDYYEECAYILKEGIEYHYNDIFAEITPDDEVVTTDVSQEVLNIVNMYDDIYRYLTNHAIVMEEYYALFNQYAFNGFSRHDEIAYNTYYQYLLKFNHDKALNINDFAKVFNGNNMSLTDYISIYRRYIRYKGIDQSLSIEWIIYILSGKYSMINQTIERAQ
;
A
#
# COMPACT_ATOMS: atom_id res chain seq x y z
N MET A 1 17.89 18.66 22.55
CA MET A 1 18.65 17.82 21.59
C MET A 1 19.76 17.10 22.35
N GLU A 2 19.91 15.78 22.18
CA GLU A 2 21.03 15.07 22.81
C GLU A 2 22.36 15.45 22.12
N LEU A 3 23.43 15.65 22.92
CA LEU A 3 24.76 16.05 22.44
C LEU A 3 25.30 15.12 21.33
N ILE A 4 24.97 13.83 21.42
CA ILE A 4 25.38 12.80 20.45
C ILE A 4 24.71 13.05 19.10
N GLN A 5 23.39 13.28 19.08
CA GLN A 5 22.64 13.54 17.85
C GLN A 5 23.17 14.77 17.11
N ARG A 6 23.49 15.85 17.85
CA ARG A 6 24.08 17.07 17.28
C ARG A 6 25.44 16.80 16.63
N HIS A 7 26.34 16.11 17.34
CA HIS A 7 27.65 15.77 16.80
C HIS A 7 27.58 14.84 15.59
N THR A 8 26.72 13.82 15.63
CA THR A 8 26.55 12.89 14.51
C THR A 8 26.06 13.62 13.27
N LYS A 9 25.03 14.46 13.38
CA LYS A 9 24.50 15.22 12.23
C LYS A 9 25.52 16.23 11.69
N MET A 10 26.30 16.88 12.55
CA MET A 10 27.38 17.78 12.15
C MET A 10 28.43 17.05 11.30
N LEU A 11 28.91 15.89 11.76
CA LEU A 11 29.87 15.07 11.02
C LEU A 11 29.31 14.61 9.66
N CYS A 12 28.01 14.29 9.58
CA CYS A 12 27.37 13.96 8.30
C CYS A 12 27.43 15.13 7.31
N TYR A 13 27.18 16.37 7.74
CA TYR A 13 27.28 17.54 6.86
C TYR A 13 28.72 17.85 6.44
N GLU A 14 29.70 17.71 7.34
CA GLU A 14 31.13 17.86 6.99
C GLU A 14 31.61 16.81 5.98
N LEU A 15 30.99 15.62 5.95
CA LEU A 15 31.25 14.62 4.93
C LEU A 15 30.54 14.96 3.63
N LEU A 16 29.27 15.36 3.68
CA LEU A 16 28.48 15.73 2.49
C LEU A 16 29.11 16.91 1.74
N SER A 17 29.66 17.91 2.44
CA SER A 17 30.36 19.05 1.80
C SER A 17 31.59 18.64 0.99
N LYS A 18 32.17 17.46 1.27
CA LYS A 18 33.29 16.89 0.53
C LYS A 18 32.86 15.96 -0.60
N LEU A 19 31.63 15.45 -0.55
CA LEU A 19 31.12 14.44 -1.49
C LEU A 19 30.22 15.05 -2.57
N ASP A 20 29.54 16.15 -2.27
CA ASP A 20 28.61 16.82 -3.18
C ASP A 20 28.91 18.32 -3.25
N GLU A 21 29.71 18.69 -4.26
CA GLU A 21 30.12 20.08 -4.51
C GLU A 21 28.94 21.00 -4.85
N THR A 22 27.81 20.46 -5.36
CA THR A 22 26.68 21.28 -5.83
C THR A 22 25.90 21.94 -4.69
N LYS A 23 25.96 21.34 -3.50
CA LYS A 23 25.28 21.82 -2.28
C LYS A 23 26.25 22.10 -1.15
N LYS A 24 27.54 22.24 -1.46
CA LYS A 24 28.62 22.41 -0.48
C LYS A 24 28.33 23.50 0.55
N ASP A 25 27.96 24.70 0.09
CA ASP A 25 27.72 25.86 0.97
C ASP A 25 26.59 25.59 1.97
N TYR A 26 25.52 24.92 1.54
CA TYR A 26 24.41 24.52 2.41
C TYR A 26 24.88 23.54 3.49
N TYR A 27 25.70 22.55 3.14
CA TYR A 27 26.21 21.59 4.11
C TYR A 27 27.19 22.25 5.10
N GLU A 28 28.07 23.14 4.64
CA GLU A 28 28.99 23.88 5.50
C GLU A 28 28.27 24.81 6.48
N GLU A 29 27.21 25.49 6.02
CA GLU A 29 26.32 26.30 6.88
C GLU A 29 25.65 25.44 7.96
N CYS A 30 25.09 24.28 7.58
CA CYS A 30 24.46 23.37 8.53
C CYS A 30 25.47 22.83 9.56
N ALA A 31 26.69 22.46 9.15
CA ALA A 31 27.74 22.02 10.06
C ALA A 31 28.14 23.12 11.03
N TYR A 32 28.26 24.37 10.55
CA TYR A 32 28.57 25.53 11.38
C TYR A 32 27.49 25.79 12.44
N ILE A 33 26.22 25.80 12.04
CA ILE A 33 25.08 25.98 12.95
C ILE A 33 25.11 24.95 14.09
N LEU A 34 25.37 23.68 13.77
CA LEU A 34 25.44 22.61 14.75
C LEU A 34 26.66 22.72 15.66
N LYS A 35 27.82 23.11 15.11
CA LYS A 35 29.07 23.30 15.84
C LYS A 35 28.98 24.44 16.86
N GLU A 36 28.44 25.58 16.44
CA GLU A 36 28.31 26.78 17.27
C GLU A 36 27.09 26.73 18.21
N GLY A 37 26.23 25.73 18.05
CA GLY A 37 25.09 25.57 18.96
C GLY A 37 23.93 26.53 18.67
N ILE A 38 23.75 26.98 17.42
CA ILE A 38 22.74 27.98 17.05
C ILE A 38 21.35 27.32 16.99
N GLU A 39 20.72 27.18 18.15
CA GLU A 39 19.48 26.41 18.36
C GLU A 39 18.31 26.87 17.48
N TYR A 40 18.24 28.16 17.15
CA TYR A 40 17.17 28.73 16.33
C TYR A 40 16.96 27.99 14.98
N HIS A 41 18.04 27.49 14.39
CA HIS A 41 18.01 26.83 13.08
C HIS A 41 17.91 25.30 13.15
N TYR A 42 17.76 24.72 14.35
CA TYR A 42 17.77 23.26 14.48
C TYR A 42 16.59 22.60 13.76
N ASN A 43 15.41 23.21 13.79
CA ASN A 43 14.25 22.63 13.10
C ASN A 43 14.50 22.46 11.60
N ASP A 44 15.12 23.44 10.93
CA ASP A 44 15.40 23.37 9.50
C ASP A 44 16.39 22.24 9.14
N ILE A 45 17.30 21.92 10.06
CA ILE A 45 18.34 20.88 9.89
C ILE A 45 17.79 19.47 10.17
N PHE A 46 16.85 19.35 11.11
CA PHE A 46 16.33 18.06 11.58
C PHE A 46 14.96 17.71 11.03
N ALA A 47 14.28 18.62 10.31
CA ALA A 47 12.99 18.39 9.66
C ALA A 47 13.00 17.27 8.59
N GLU A 48 14.17 16.79 8.17
CA GLU A 48 14.30 15.71 7.18
C GLU A 48 14.01 14.30 7.73
N ILE A 49 13.84 14.15 9.05
CA ILE A 49 13.30 12.93 9.61
C ILE A 49 11.78 13.10 9.61
N THR A 50 11.10 12.32 8.75
CA THR A 50 9.63 12.26 8.72
C THR A 50 9.13 12.21 10.16
N PRO A 51 8.34 13.20 10.61
CA PRO A 51 7.92 13.25 11.99
C PRO A 51 7.07 12.00 12.30
N ASP A 52 7.11 11.53 13.55
CA ASP A 52 6.55 10.22 13.94
C ASP A 52 5.07 10.06 13.56
N ASP A 53 4.32 11.16 13.46
CA ASP A 53 2.92 11.24 13.04
C ASP A 53 2.70 11.14 11.53
N GLU A 54 3.75 11.28 10.72
CA GLU A 54 3.74 11.09 9.27
C GLU A 54 4.39 9.75 8.83
N VAL A 55 4.80 8.91 9.79
CA VAL A 55 5.39 7.60 9.52
C VAL A 55 4.32 6.61 9.06
N VAL A 56 4.63 5.85 8.01
CA VAL A 56 3.83 4.68 7.63
C VAL A 56 3.97 3.62 8.74
N THR A 57 2.92 3.46 9.53
CA THR A 57 2.95 2.56 10.69
C THR A 57 2.96 1.08 10.27
N THR A 58 3.33 0.20 11.20
CA THR A 58 3.23 -1.25 11.00
C THR A 58 1.79 -1.69 10.70
N ASP A 59 0.79 -1.09 11.37
CA ASP A 59 -0.62 -1.42 11.15
C ASP A 59 -1.08 -1.06 9.74
N VAL A 60 -0.73 0.14 9.27
CA VAL A 60 -1.00 0.57 7.88
C VAL A 60 -0.32 -0.38 6.89
N SER A 61 0.95 -0.70 7.13
CA SER A 61 1.72 -1.61 6.28
C SER A 61 1.08 -2.99 6.19
N GLN A 62 0.65 -3.54 7.33
CA GLN A 62 0.00 -4.84 7.41
C GLN A 62 -1.39 -4.84 6.74
N GLU A 63 -2.16 -3.76 6.90
CA GLU A 63 -3.47 -3.62 6.25
C GLU A 63 -3.34 -3.53 4.72
N VAL A 64 -2.36 -2.78 4.21
CA VAL A 64 -2.03 -2.76 2.78
C VAL A 64 -1.68 -4.17 2.29
N LEU A 65 -0.77 -4.88 2.98
CA LEU A 65 -0.40 -6.25 2.60
C LEU A 65 -1.61 -7.19 2.59
N ASN A 66 -2.49 -7.08 3.56
CA ASN A 66 -3.69 -7.89 3.68
C ASN A 66 -4.65 -7.69 2.49
N ILE A 67 -4.92 -6.43 2.14
CA ILE A 67 -5.75 -6.07 0.98
C ILE A 67 -5.09 -6.57 -0.30
N VAL A 68 -3.79 -6.32 -0.45
CA VAL A 68 -2.99 -6.73 -1.60
C VAL A 68 -3.04 -8.26 -1.79
N ASN A 69 -2.76 -9.04 -0.75
CA ASN A 69 -2.78 -10.49 -0.82
C ASN A 69 -4.18 -11.06 -1.13
N MET A 70 -5.24 -10.46 -0.60
CA MET A 70 -6.60 -10.86 -0.94
C MET A 70 -6.88 -10.72 -2.44
N TYR A 71 -6.50 -9.58 -3.04
CA TYR A 71 -6.69 -9.37 -4.47
C TYR A 71 -5.83 -10.33 -5.32
N ASP A 72 -4.70 -10.80 -4.78
CA ASP A 72 -3.80 -11.73 -5.48
C ASP A 72 -4.42 -13.11 -5.53
N ASP A 73 -4.98 -13.57 -4.41
CA ASP A 73 -5.77 -14.80 -4.33
C ASP A 73 -6.93 -14.79 -5.33
N ILE A 74 -7.69 -13.68 -5.39
CA ILE A 74 -8.81 -13.52 -6.32
C ILE A 74 -8.30 -13.54 -7.77
N TYR A 75 -7.25 -12.80 -8.08
CA TYR A 75 -6.70 -12.76 -9.44
C TYR A 75 -6.23 -14.13 -9.91
N ARG A 76 -5.44 -14.83 -9.09
CA ARG A 76 -4.96 -16.19 -9.40
C ARG A 76 -6.09 -17.17 -9.65
N TYR A 77 -7.19 -17.05 -8.91
CA TYR A 77 -8.39 -17.83 -9.20
C TYR A 77 -8.93 -17.50 -10.59
N LEU A 78 -9.13 -16.22 -10.91
CA LEU A 78 -9.71 -15.79 -12.19
C LEU A 78 -8.84 -16.15 -13.39
N THR A 79 -7.51 -16.04 -13.28
CA THR A 79 -6.58 -16.43 -14.37
C THR A 79 -6.66 -17.91 -14.69
N ASN A 80 -6.97 -18.75 -13.70
CA ASN A 80 -7.16 -20.19 -13.88
C ASN A 80 -8.58 -20.54 -14.38
N HIS A 81 -9.50 -19.56 -14.42
CA HIS A 81 -10.90 -19.74 -14.80
C HIS A 81 -11.34 -18.66 -15.81
N ALA A 82 -10.69 -18.58 -16.97
CA ALA A 82 -10.88 -17.51 -17.96
C ALA A 82 -12.34 -17.31 -18.41
N ILE A 83 -13.13 -18.39 -18.55
CA ILE A 83 -14.56 -18.31 -18.93
C ILE A 83 -15.36 -17.53 -17.87
N VAL A 84 -15.06 -17.78 -16.58
CA VAL A 84 -15.68 -17.07 -15.45
C VAL A 84 -15.27 -15.60 -15.46
N MET A 85 -14.02 -15.31 -15.81
CA MET A 85 -13.53 -13.93 -15.91
C MET A 85 -14.31 -13.12 -16.95
N GLU A 86 -14.64 -13.72 -18.10
CA GLU A 86 -15.43 -13.08 -19.15
C GLU A 86 -16.90 -12.89 -18.74
N GLU A 87 -17.54 -13.92 -18.19
CA GLU A 87 -18.94 -13.88 -17.76
C GLU A 87 -19.20 -12.79 -16.70
N TYR A 88 -18.27 -12.63 -15.76
CA TYR A 88 -18.39 -11.69 -14.64
C TYR A 88 -17.52 -10.43 -14.81
N TYR A 89 -17.05 -10.14 -16.02
CA TYR A 89 -16.13 -9.02 -16.29
C TYR A 89 -16.62 -7.70 -15.70
N ALA A 90 -17.90 -7.36 -15.90
CA ALA A 90 -18.47 -6.10 -15.40
C ALA A 90 -18.41 -6.00 -13.86
N LEU A 91 -18.62 -7.12 -13.16
CA LEU A 91 -18.51 -7.19 -11.70
C LEU A 91 -17.06 -6.99 -11.28
N PHE A 92 -16.12 -7.74 -11.85
CA PHE A 92 -14.70 -7.61 -11.49
C PHE A 92 -14.15 -6.24 -11.82
N ASN A 93 -14.57 -5.66 -12.95
CA ASN A 93 -14.24 -4.30 -13.31
C ASN A 93 -14.78 -3.31 -12.26
N GLN A 94 -16.03 -3.46 -11.81
CA GLN A 94 -16.57 -2.58 -10.77
C GLN A 94 -15.75 -2.58 -9.47
N TYR A 95 -15.20 -3.74 -9.08
CA TYR A 95 -14.47 -3.94 -7.82
C TYR A 95 -12.95 -4.09 -7.98
N ALA A 96 -12.40 -3.57 -9.08
CA ALA A 96 -10.97 -3.65 -9.33
C ALA A 96 -10.15 -2.88 -8.30
N PHE A 97 -8.98 -3.43 -7.96
CA PHE A 97 -8.03 -2.73 -7.12
C PHE A 97 -7.16 -1.81 -7.98
N ASN A 98 -7.28 -0.51 -7.73
CA ASN A 98 -6.57 0.54 -8.47
C ASN A 98 -5.55 1.28 -7.59
N GLY A 99 -5.15 0.67 -6.46
CA GLY A 99 -4.32 1.32 -5.45
C GLY A 99 -5.10 2.28 -4.57
N PHE A 100 -4.36 3.15 -3.89
CA PHE A 100 -4.88 4.13 -2.94
C PHE A 100 -4.62 5.52 -3.52
N SER A 101 -5.67 6.33 -3.68
CA SER A 101 -5.57 7.60 -4.43
C SER A 101 -6.27 8.77 -3.76
N ARG A 102 -6.95 8.53 -2.63
CA ARG A 102 -7.63 9.60 -1.90
C ARG A 102 -6.64 10.36 -1.02
N HIS A 103 -6.97 11.61 -0.74
CA HIS A 103 -6.10 12.50 0.03
C HIS A 103 -5.86 12.00 1.47
N ASP A 104 -6.83 11.29 2.04
CA ASP A 104 -6.76 10.68 3.38
C ASP A 104 -6.05 9.32 3.39
N GLU A 105 -5.56 8.82 2.24
CA GLU A 105 -4.95 7.49 2.10
C GLU A 105 -3.44 7.57 1.82
N ILE A 106 -2.79 8.72 2.09
CA ILE A 106 -1.38 8.96 1.73
C ILE A 106 -0.45 7.88 2.29
N ALA A 107 -0.60 7.51 3.57
CA ALA A 107 0.26 6.49 4.17
C ALA A 107 0.11 5.11 3.51
N TYR A 108 -1.12 4.74 3.14
CA TYR A 108 -1.43 3.49 2.44
C TYR A 108 -0.85 3.49 1.04
N ASN A 109 -1.00 4.59 0.30
CA ASN A 109 -0.41 4.74 -1.01
C ASN A 109 1.12 4.68 -0.93
N THR A 110 1.74 5.39 0.02
CA THR A 110 3.21 5.38 0.21
C THR A 110 3.74 3.95 0.39
N TYR A 111 3.09 3.14 1.24
CA TYR A 111 3.51 1.74 1.41
C TYR A 111 3.26 0.90 0.15
N TYR A 112 2.13 1.11 -0.52
CA TYR A 112 1.84 0.42 -1.78
C TYR A 112 2.86 0.75 -2.87
N GLN A 113 3.28 2.02 -3.02
CA GLN A 113 4.35 2.42 -3.93
C GLN A 113 5.70 1.81 -3.54
N TYR A 114 5.99 1.67 -2.24
CA TYR A 114 7.17 0.94 -1.76
C TYR A 114 7.14 -0.52 -2.24
N LEU A 115 6.01 -1.22 -2.09
CA LEU A 115 5.87 -2.60 -2.59
C LEU A 115 6.10 -2.64 -4.10
N LEU A 116 5.48 -1.74 -4.87
CA LEU A 116 5.63 -1.68 -6.32
C LEU A 116 7.07 -1.42 -6.77
N LYS A 117 7.87 -0.69 -5.98
CA LYS A 117 9.23 -0.29 -6.35
C LYS A 117 10.30 -1.28 -5.91
N PHE A 118 10.12 -1.93 -4.77
CA PHE A 118 11.20 -2.69 -4.11
C PHE A 118 10.80 -4.11 -3.70
N ASN A 119 9.52 -4.46 -3.78
CA ASN A 119 9.03 -5.76 -3.35
C ASN A 119 8.05 -6.30 -4.39
N HIS A 120 8.49 -6.39 -5.65
CA HIS A 120 7.67 -6.79 -6.79
C HIS A 120 6.99 -8.16 -6.65
N ASP A 121 7.50 -9.04 -5.77
CA ASP A 121 6.86 -10.33 -5.50
C ASP A 121 5.64 -10.20 -4.55
N LYS A 122 5.61 -9.14 -3.74
CA LYS A 122 4.51 -8.82 -2.80
C LYS A 122 3.62 -7.68 -3.28
N ALA A 123 4.15 -6.76 -4.08
CA ALA A 123 3.31 -5.96 -4.95
C ALA A 123 2.73 -6.92 -5.97
N LEU A 124 1.42 -7.10 -5.92
CA LEU A 124 0.70 -7.92 -6.87
C LEU A 124 1.27 -7.87 -8.30
N ASN A 125 1.06 -8.97 -9.03
CA ASN A 125 0.90 -8.96 -10.49
C ASN A 125 -0.32 -8.12 -10.94
N ILE A 126 -0.76 -7.12 -10.16
CA ILE A 126 -1.92 -6.25 -10.37
C ILE A 126 -1.69 -5.27 -11.48
N ASN A 127 -0.43 -5.01 -11.84
CA ASN A 127 -0.22 -4.35 -13.11
C ASN A 127 -0.97 -5.11 -14.22
N ASP A 128 -1.20 -6.42 -14.12
CA ASP A 128 -2.07 -7.13 -15.05
C ASP A 128 -3.56 -7.05 -14.68
N PHE A 129 -3.97 -7.09 -13.40
CA PHE A 129 -5.36 -6.88 -13.00
C PHE A 129 -5.89 -5.48 -13.39
N ALA A 130 -5.16 -4.41 -13.06
CA ALA A 130 -5.50 -3.03 -13.37
C ALA A 130 -5.33 -2.71 -14.87
N LYS A 131 -4.47 -3.43 -15.60
CA LYS A 131 -4.46 -3.37 -17.08
C LYS A 131 -5.72 -3.99 -17.70
N VAL A 132 -6.25 -5.05 -17.08
CA VAL A 132 -7.44 -5.77 -17.57
C VAL A 132 -8.73 -5.09 -17.11
N PHE A 133 -8.72 -4.49 -15.93
CA PHE A 133 -9.86 -3.86 -15.29
C PHE A 133 -9.54 -2.42 -14.91
N ASN A 134 -10.21 -1.47 -15.55
CA ASN A 134 -10.14 -0.04 -15.26
C ASN A 134 -11.31 0.36 -14.38
N GLY A 135 -11.43 -0.28 -13.22
CA GLY A 135 -12.57 -0.13 -12.33
C GLY A 135 -12.74 1.25 -11.72
N ASN A 136 -13.77 1.40 -10.89
CA ASN A 136 -13.96 2.64 -10.12
C ASN A 136 -12.85 2.80 -9.07
N ASN A 137 -12.48 4.05 -8.76
CA ASN A 137 -11.59 4.37 -7.64
C ASN A 137 -12.33 4.15 -6.31
N MET A 138 -12.30 2.91 -5.82
CA MET A 138 -12.80 2.53 -4.51
C MET A 138 -11.99 3.19 -3.39
N SER A 139 -12.65 3.38 -2.25
CA SER A 139 -12.00 3.88 -1.04
C SER A 139 -11.30 2.76 -0.28
N LEU A 140 -10.40 3.15 0.62
CA LEU A 140 -9.87 2.30 1.68
C LEU A 140 -10.99 1.65 2.49
N THR A 141 -12.08 2.37 2.78
CA THR A 141 -13.23 1.80 3.51
C THR A 141 -13.89 0.67 2.72
N ASP A 142 -13.97 0.79 1.40
CA ASP A 142 -14.49 -0.26 0.52
C ASP A 142 -13.55 -1.46 0.52
N TYR A 143 -12.24 -1.24 0.37
CA TYR A 143 -11.23 -2.31 0.43
C TYR A 143 -11.25 -3.05 1.76
N ILE A 144 -11.34 -2.34 2.88
CA ILE A 144 -11.48 -2.93 4.22
C ILE A 144 -12.77 -3.75 4.32
N SER A 145 -13.89 -3.23 3.78
CA SER A 145 -15.18 -3.93 3.78
C SER A 145 -15.11 -5.26 3.00
N ILE A 146 -14.45 -5.25 1.83
CA ILE A 146 -14.20 -6.45 1.02
C ILE A 146 -13.28 -7.41 1.77
N TYR A 147 -12.17 -6.92 2.33
CA TYR A 147 -11.23 -7.73 3.11
C TYR A 147 -11.87 -8.41 4.31
N ARG A 148 -12.76 -7.71 5.03
CA ARG A 148 -13.54 -8.28 6.14
C ARG A 148 -14.43 -9.45 5.70
N ARG A 149 -14.94 -9.45 4.47
CA ARG A 149 -15.69 -10.59 3.93
C ARG A 149 -14.76 -11.74 3.55
N TYR A 150 -13.60 -11.44 2.96
CA TYR A 150 -12.59 -12.42 2.61
C TYR A 150 -12.04 -13.20 3.82
N ILE A 151 -11.72 -12.52 4.93
CA ILE A 151 -11.23 -13.21 6.14
C ILE A 151 -12.31 -14.11 6.77
N ARG A 152 -13.59 -13.70 6.71
CA ARG A 152 -14.70 -14.53 7.18
C ARG A 152 -14.80 -15.80 6.34
N TYR A 153 -14.66 -15.67 5.02
CA TYR A 153 -14.64 -16.79 4.10
C TYR A 153 -13.46 -17.75 4.40
N LYS A 154 -12.22 -17.24 4.54
CA LYS A 154 -11.04 -18.07 4.85
C LYS A 154 -11.15 -18.82 6.18
N GLY A 155 -11.97 -18.34 7.12
CA GLY A 155 -12.28 -19.04 8.36
C GLY A 155 -13.29 -20.19 8.21
N ILE A 156 -14.00 -20.27 7.09
CA ILE A 156 -15.06 -21.26 6.81
C ILE A 156 -14.58 -22.31 5.81
N ASP A 157 -13.86 -21.90 4.76
CA ASP A 157 -13.46 -22.73 3.64
C ASP A 157 -12.02 -22.36 3.19
N GLN A 158 -11.28 -23.36 2.71
CA GLN A 158 -9.89 -23.22 2.28
C GLN A 158 -9.74 -23.04 0.75
N SER A 159 -10.76 -23.37 -0.05
CA SER A 159 -10.70 -23.29 -1.52
C SER A 159 -11.62 -22.21 -2.08
N LEU A 160 -11.05 -21.24 -2.79
CA LEU A 160 -11.81 -20.08 -3.28
C LEU A 160 -12.72 -20.52 -4.43
N SER A 161 -14.01 -20.15 -4.38
CA SER A 161 -14.99 -20.40 -5.45
C SER A 161 -15.52 -19.09 -6.03
N ILE A 162 -16.12 -19.15 -7.22
CA ILE A 162 -16.70 -17.96 -7.85
C ILE A 162 -17.82 -17.35 -7.00
N GLU A 163 -18.65 -18.16 -6.36
CA GLU A 163 -19.71 -17.68 -5.49
C GLU A 163 -19.15 -16.92 -4.29
N TRP A 164 -18.07 -17.43 -3.69
CA TRP A 164 -17.38 -16.75 -2.62
C TRP A 164 -16.73 -15.45 -3.10
N ILE A 165 -16.13 -15.42 -4.28
CA ILE A 165 -15.57 -14.19 -4.85
C ILE A 165 -16.68 -13.14 -5.06
N ILE A 166 -17.83 -13.52 -5.62
CA ILE A 166 -18.96 -12.61 -5.79
C ILE A 166 -19.40 -12.06 -4.44
N TYR A 167 -19.53 -12.91 -3.42
CA TYR A 167 -19.88 -12.47 -2.07
C TYR A 167 -18.82 -11.54 -1.46
N ILE A 168 -17.53 -11.87 -1.60
CA ILE A 168 -16.43 -11.08 -1.08
C ILE A 168 -16.43 -9.69 -1.70
N LEU A 169 -16.53 -9.60 -3.03
CA LEU A 169 -16.50 -8.31 -3.73
C LEU A 169 -17.77 -7.49 -3.46
N SER A 170 -18.95 -8.09 -3.70
CA SER A 170 -20.21 -7.33 -3.75
C SER A 170 -21.06 -7.39 -2.48
N GLY A 171 -20.76 -8.30 -1.55
CA GLY A 171 -21.60 -8.59 -0.39
C GLY A 171 -22.93 -9.29 -0.71
N LYS A 172 -23.21 -9.61 -1.98
CA LYS A 172 -24.46 -10.24 -2.40
C LYS A 172 -24.34 -11.76 -2.34
N TYR A 173 -25.27 -12.40 -1.63
CA TYR A 173 -25.36 -13.87 -1.45
C TYR A 173 -26.18 -14.57 -2.57
N SER A 174 -26.85 -13.81 -3.43
CA SER A 174 -27.98 -14.32 -4.25
C SER A 174 -27.61 -15.27 -5.39
N MET A 175 -26.33 -15.59 -5.63
CA MET A 175 -25.92 -16.55 -6.67
C MET A 175 -25.64 -17.96 -6.14
N ILE A 176 -25.49 -18.16 -4.82
CA ILE A 176 -25.18 -19.49 -4.24
C ILE A 176 -26.36 -20.47 -4.39
N ASN A 177 -27.60 -19.96 -4.41
CA ASN A 177 -28.78 -20.82 -4.45
C ASN A 177 -29.13 -21.35 -5.86
N GLN A 178 -28.63 -20.73 -6.94
CA GLN A 178 -28.95 -21.20 -8.31
C GLN A 178 -28.07 -22.36 -8.79
N THR A 179 -26.86 -22.51 -8.24
CA THR A 179 -25.96 -23.63 -8.56
C THR A 179 -26.39 -24.92 -7.86
N ILE A 180 -27.00 -24.82 -6.66
CA ILE A 180 -27.45 -25.98 -5.88
C ILE A 180 -28.77 -26.55 -6.41
N GLU A 181 -29.71 -25.70 -6.87
CA GLU A 181 -31.00 -26.17 -7.43
C GLU A 181 -30.89 -26.77 -8.85
N ARG A 182 -29.78 -26.59 -9.56
CA ARG A 182 -29.54 -27.23 -10.86
C ARG A 182 -28.80 -28.57 -10.79
N ALA A 183 -28.37 -28.98 -9.60
CA ALA A 183 -27.66 -30.23 -9.34
C ALA A 183 -28.50 -31.25 -8.54
N GLN A 184 -29.79 -30.96 -8.31
CA GLN A 184 -30.81 -31.88 -7.78
C GLN A 184 -31.79 -32.26 -8.89
#